data_AF-A0A812RP10-F1
#
_entry.id   AF-A0A812RP10-F1
#
_cell.length_a   1.000
_cell.length_b   1.000
_cell.length_c   1.000
_cell.angle_alpha   90.00
_cell.angle_beta   90.00
_cell.angle_gamma   90.00
#
_symmetry.space_group_name_H-M   'P 1'
#
loop_
_entity.id
_entity.type
_entity.pdbx_description
1 polymer ?
#
loop_
_entity_poly.entity_id
_entity_poly.type
_entity_poly.pdbx_seq_one_letter_code
_entity_poly.pdbx_strand_id
1 'polypeptide(L)'
;MDISSSQRRTTWQARELHERVTPDRWCVTLSDLKFLKSSVESSIDSGAIKPPANGSDVFSSEDRLYGPSIYTVTEQHIKPVTALAGKMSWALMRNPNGLDCDLFISHAWQEGIFEFMSKVLHSWPRFMRHAWCCMLANPQHLDIAAMLQSPRHSPFAIALEASKVVLAVPNRCCSIYTRLWCAYEAYLAEEQDKIILIARASNRYDICQSMVKMASAAIVGMLLGWAINFGHATVTFNLVFLCIATVAAAWSMGTTRDCHRKWLHLLGEALCWFLIFDWYTVHGQWEKTYAYLHQFTAIQQRLWLLLFAGAFCFLEVDRLNGLAALQESEQLGQGYRGSIVHATCTRQEDDEQIRREIGRRVADVDYAIKVLLEAGMSSPALRSIACKGVSIDQAANPQITLPLLVLVPLNLINVVATLFDIFYLDDDHWERKSMGATSILVRCLILCMLYRKTRDERCFTYLVIQKLSTVYLASLTPRLMVWELSANTTVAATPNGLMPVMSFQLLTYSFCFFFAVLGIRGTASLPGCGLCLLRMIMARSFRACCHVRHGMSCGSAESESDSESWSSSS
;
A
#
# COMPACT_ATOMS: atom_id res chain seq x y z
N MET A 1 43.17 4.17 1.37
CA MET A 1 43.53 4.28 -0.06
C MET A 1 44.31 5.57 -0.19
N ASP A 2 45.61 5.47 -0.46
CA ASP A 2 46.49 6.63 -0.61
C ASP A 2 46.11 7.42 -1.87
N ILE A 3 45.50 8.58 -1.66
CA ILE A 3 45.17 9.57 -2.69
C ILE A 3 46.41 10.46 -2.83
N SER A 4 47.49 9.92 -3.43
CA SER A 4 48.67 10.71 -3.76
C SER A 4 48.40 11.54 -5.01
N SER A 5 48.46 12.87 -4.86
CA SER A 5 48.83 13.93 -5.84
C SER A 5 48.38 13.85 -7.31
N SER A 6 47.41 13.01 -7.64
CA SER A 6 46.79 12.88 -8.95
C SER A 6 46.05 14.18 -9.28
N GLN A 7 46.75 15.04 -10.01
CA GLN A 7 46.29 15.96 -11.05
C GLN A 7 44.82 16.37 -10.96
N ARG A 8 44.61 17.69 -10.93
CA ARG A 8 43.39 18.41 -11.35
C ARG A 8 42.76 17.78 -12.61
N ARG A 9 42.06 16.66 -12.46
CA ARG A 9 41.33 16.01 -13.54
C ARG A 9 40.23 16.97 -13.94
N THR A 10 40.36 17.41 -15.17
CA THR A 10 39.71 18.56 -15.75
C THR A 10 38.23 18.28 -15.94
N THR A 11 37.42 19.34 -15.85
CA THR A 11 35.99 19.36 -16.20
C THR A 11 35.66 18.63 -17.52
N TRP A 12 36.63 18.52 -18.43
CA TRP A 12 36.54 17.78 -19.68
C TRP A 12 36.25 16.29 -19.50
N GLN A 13 36.92 15.58 -18.58
CA GLN A 13 36.67 14.13 -18.39
C GLN A 13 35.26 13.87 -17.84
N ALA A 14 34.78 14.73 -16.94
CA ALA A 14 33.39 14.66 -16.48
C ALA A 14 32.42 14.90 -17.63
N ARG A 15 32.67 15.91 -18.47
CA ARG A 15 31.82 16.21 -19.62
C ARG A 15 31.80 15.05 -20.62
N GLU A 16 32.97 14.55 -21.02
CA GLU A 16 33.10 13.39 -21.92
C GLU A 16 32.35 12.17 -21.37
N LEU A 17 32.44 11.93 -20.05
CA LEU A 17 31.73 10.82 -19.42
C LEU A 17 30.20 10.97 -19.51
N HIS A 18 29.66 12.19 -19.31
CA HIS A 18 28.22 12.45 -19.42
C HIS A 18 27.74 12.53 -20.88
N GLU A 19 28.63 12.83 -21.83
CA GLU A 19 28.33 12.74 -23.27
C GLU A 19 28.31 11.28 -23.72
N ARG A 20 29.20 10.44 -23.17
CA ARG A 20 29.30 9.02 -23.51
C ARG A 20 28.21 8.16 -22.87
N VAL A 21 27.85 8.43 -21.62
CA VAL A 21 26.82 7.69 -20.89
C VAL A 21 25.52 8.47 -20.96
N THR A 22 24.47 7.87 -21.54
CA THR A 22 23.19 8.55 -21.71
C THR A 22 22.52 8.84 -20.35
N PRO A 23 21.70 9.91 -20.24
CA PRO A 23 21.11 10.33 -18.97
C PRO A 23 20.23 9.30 -18.26
N ASP A 24 19.54 8.44 -19.02
CA ASP A 24 18.78 7.30 -18.51
C ASP A 24 19.66 6.22 -17.85
N ARG A 25 20.97 6.36 -17.95
CA ARG A 25 21.94 5.46 -17.29
C ARG A 25 22.66 6.10 -16.12
N TRP A 26 22.30 7.32 -15.71
CA TRP A 26 22.88 8.02 -14.55
C TRP A 26 22.20 7.60 -13.24
N CYS A 27 22.10 6.29 -13.01
CA CYS A 27 21.36 5.74 -11.89
C CYS A 27 22.27 5.28 -10.73
N VAL A 28 21.65 5.10 -9.58
CA VAL A 28 22.27 4.58 -8.35
C VAL A 28 21.59 3.29 -7.91
N THR A 29 22.32 2.45 -7.19
CA THR A 29 21.78 1.24 -6.57
C THR A 29 21.20 1.53 -5.18
N LEU A 30 20.40 0.60 -4.65
CA LEU A 30 19.97 0.64 -3.25
C LEU A 30 21.16 0.69 -2.27
N SER A 31 22.27 0.02 -2.59
CA SER A 31 23.51 0.05 -1.81
C SER A 31 24.19 1.41 -1.83
N ASP A 32 24.17 2.13 -2.96
CA ASP A 32 24.76 3.47 -3.07
C ASP A 32 24.02 4.47 -2.17
N LEU A 33 22.68 4.37 -2.07
CA LEU A 33 21.89 5.20 -1.15
C LEU A 33 22.19 4.89 0.32
N LYS A 34 22.33 3.61 0.68
CA LYS A 34 22.74 3.22 2.05
C LYS A 34 24.14 3.75 2.38
N PHE A 35 25.06 3.66 1.43
CA PHE A 35 26.41 4.21 1.57
C PHE A 35 26.37 5.73 1.74
N LEU A 36 25.60 6.45 0.91
CA LEU A 36 25.43 7.90 1.03
C LEU A 36 24.86 8.28 2.41
N LYS A 37 23.84 7.56 2.90
CA LYS A 37 23.29 7.79 4.25
C LYS A 37 24.37 7.72 5.33
N SER A 38 25.14 6.63 5.39
CA SER A 38 26.21 6.46 6.37
C SER A 38 27.33 7.50 6.21
N SER A 39 27.66 7.87 4.97
CA SER A 39 28.66 8.90 4.65
C SER A 39 28.24 10.29 5.14
N VAL A 40 26.95 10.63 4.99
CA VAL A 40 26.37 11.88 5.49
C VAL A 40 26.33 11.87 7.02
N GLU A 41 25.90 10.77 7.66
CA GLU A 41 25.91 10.63 9.12
C GLU A 41 27.32 10.87 9.69
N SER A 42 28.33 10.22 9.13
CA SER A 42 29.73 10.42 9.53
C SER A 42 30.21 11.85 9.31
N SER A 43 29.74 12.53 8.26
CA SER A 43 30.13 13.91 7.96
C SER A 43 29.45 14.92 8.90
N ILE A 44 28.25 14.62 9.40
CA ILE A 44 27.62 15.41 10.47
C ILE A 44 28.37 15.20 11.78
N ASP A 45 28.71 13.95 12.11
CA ASP A 45 29.39 13.61 13.37
C ASP A 45 30.80 14.22 13.45
N SER A 46 31.50 14.32 12.32
CA SER A 46 32.80 15.00 12.24
C SER A 46 32.69 16.54 12.14
N GLY A 47 31.48 17.08 12.08
CA GLY A 47 31.22 18.51 11.86
C GLY A 47 31.62 19.01 10.47
N ALA A 48 31.77 18.13 9.48
CA ALA A 48 31.99 18.54 8.08
C ALA A 48 30.72 19.10 7.44
N ILE A 49 29.55 18.58 7.82
CA ILE A 49 28.25 19.15 7.48
C ILE A 49 27.73 19.94 8.69
N LYS A 50 27.43 21.23 8.49
CA LYS A 50 26.93 22.16 9.51
C LYS A 50 25.72 22.95 9.00
N PRO A 51 24.82 23.40 9.90
CA PRO A 51 23.78 24.35 9.53
C PRO A 51 24.35 25.58 8.81
N PRO A 52 23.83 25.95 7.63
CA PRO A 52 24.26 27.13 6.90
C PRO A 52 24.11 28.41 7.75
N ALA A 53 25.11 29.30 7.69
CA ALA A 53 25.11 30.53 8.49
C ALA A 53 23.95 31.49 8.16
N ASN A 54 23.35 31.38 6.98
CA ASN A 54 22.21 32.19 6.56
C ASN A 54 20.86 31.69 7.11
N GLY A 55 20.84 30.60 7.90
CA GLY A 55 19.62 30.02 8.46
C GLY A 55 18.67 29.38 7.45
N SER A 56 19.12 29.16 6.20
CA SER A 56 18.29 28.53 5.16
C SER A 56 17.93 27.07 5.47
N ASP A 57 18.67 26.43 6.37
CA ASP A 57 18.43 25.06 6.82
C ASP A 57 18.80 24.94 8.30
N VAL A 58 17.78 24.75 9.14
CA VAL A 58 17.93 24.63 10.59
C VAL A 58 17.79 23.15 10.94
N PHE A 59 18.92 22.47 11.10
CA PHE A 59 18.97 21.09 11.57
C PHE A 59 19.90 20.95 12.78
N SER A 60 19.61 19.99 13.66
CA SER A 60 20.50 19.60 14.75
C SER A 60 21.38 18.44 14.31
N SER A 61 22.64 18.40 14.76
CA SER A 61 23.52 17.23 14.56
C SER A 61 22.96 15.95 15.21
N GLU A 62 22.04 16.08 16.17
CA GLU A 62 21.36 14.98 16.83
C GLU A 62 20.11 14.51 16.07
N ASP A 63 19.63 15.26 15.08
CA ASP A 63 18.44 14.91 14.30
C ASP A 63 18.75 13.78 13.31
N ARG A 64 18.48 12.55 13.75
CA ARG A 64 18.59 11.34 12.92
C ARG A 64 17.29 11.01 12.17
N LEU A 65 16.21 11.75 12.41
CA LEU A 65 14.92 11.47 11.79
C LEU A 65 14.81 12.19 10.45
N TYR A 66 15.20 13.46 10.39
CA TYR A 66 15.08 14.28 9.18
C TYR A 66 16.46 14.65 8.62
N GLY A 67 17.36 15.13 9.48
CA GLY A 67 18.70 15.56 9.07
C GLY A 67 18.71 16.85 8.24
N PRO A 68 19.87 17.24 7.69
CA PRO A 68 20.00 18.42 6.84
C PRO A 68 19.18 18.31 5.56
N SER A 69 18.78 19.45 5.01
CA SER A 69 18.17 19.54 3.69
C SER A 69 19.09 18.99 2.58
N ILE A 70 18.49 18.56 1.48
CA ILE A 70 19.25 18.10 0.31
C ILE A 70 20.12 19.22 -0.28
N TYR A 71 19.71 20.49 -0.19
CA TYR A 71 20.59 21.62 -0.55
C TYR A 71 21.90 21.60 0.25
N THR A 72 21.80 21.52 1.58
CA THR A 72 22.97 21.48 2.47
C THR A 72 23.85 20.27 2.18
N VAL A 73 23.27 19.07 2.03
CA VAL A 73 24.02 17.85 1.71
C VAL A 73 24.70 17.95 0.35
N THR A 74 24.03 18.56 -0.63
CA THR A 74 24.61 18.71 -1.97
C THR A 74 25.82 19.62 -1.93
N GLU A 75 25.72 20.79 -1.29
CA GLU A 75 26.81 21.76 -1.19
C GLU A 75 27.97 21.29 -0.32
N GLN A 76 27.68 20.70 0.84
CA GLN A 76 28.71 20.40 1.86
C GLN A 76 29.25 18.97 1.78
N HIS A 77 28.59 18.07 1.03
CA HIS A 77 29.01 16.67 0.91
C HIS A 77 29.14 16.19 -0.53
N ILE A 78 28.05 16.20 -1.31
CA ILE A 78 28.05 15.61 -2.66
C ILE A 78 29.04 16.35 -3.57
N LYS A 79 29.01 17.69 -3.60
CA LYS A 79 29.94 18.49 -4.40
C LYS A 79 31.40 18.26 -3.98
N PRO A 80 31.81 18.38 -2.71
CA PRO A 80 33.19 18.10 -2.31
C PRO A 80 33.68 16.70 -2.71
N VAL A 81 32.87 15.66 -2.46
CA VAL A 81 33.24 14.28 -2.80
C VAL A 81 33.38 14.09 -4.31
N THR A 82 32.41 14.56 -5.09
CA THR A 82 32.44 14.45 -6.56
C THR A 82 33.51 15.32 -7.20
N ALA A 83 33.89 16.45 -6.59
CA ALA A 83 35.00 17.28 -7.07
C ALA A 83 36.32 16.52 -7.02
N LEU A 84 36.58 15.80 -5.92
CA LEU A 84 37.76 14.95 -5.75
C LEU A 84 37.76 13.77 -6.74
N ALA A 85 36.58 13.29 -7.13
CA ALA A 85 36.42 12.23 -8.13
C ALA A 85 36.51 12.73 -9.59
N GLY A 86 36.82 14.01 -9.84
CA GLY A 86 36.93 14.55 -11.19
C GLY A 86 35.66 15.24 -11.71
N LYS A 87 34.79 15.74 -10.81
CA LYS A 87 33.61 16.59 -11.10
C LYS A 87 32.46 15.92 -11.86
N MET A 88 32.44 14.58 -11.93
CA MET A 88 31.29 13.84 -12.46
C MET A 88 30.11 13.80 -11.48
N SER A 89 28.92 13.37 -11.89
CA SER A 89 27.80 13.14 -10.98
C SER A 89 28.11 12.03 -9.99
N TRP A 90 27.39 12.01 -8.86
CA TRP A 90 27.53 10.92 -7.88
C TRP A 90 27.23 9.56 -8.51
N ALA A 91 26.20 9.49 -9.35
CA ALA A 91 25.81 8.28 -10.05
C ALA A 91 26.94 7.72 -10.92
N LEU A 92 27.56 8.55 -11.77
CA LEU A 92 28.65 8.12 -12.65
C LEU A 92 30.00 7.95 -11.92
N MET A 93 30.19 8.65 -10.80
CA MET A 93 31.32 8.38 -9.89
C MET A 93 31.27 6.95 -9.34
N ARG A 94 30.06 6.49 -8.96
CA ARG A 94 29.85 5.15 -8.42
C ARG A 94 29.76 4.10 -9.51
N ASN A 95 29.19 4.46 -10.66
CA ASN A 95 28.84 3.55 -11.76
C ASN A 95 29.27 4.16 -13.11
N PRO A 96 30.57 4.15 -13.45
CA PRO A 96 31.10 4.86 -14.62
C PRO A 96 30.62 4.32 -15.98
N ASN A 97 30.09 3.10 -16.01
CA ASN A 97 29.48 2.50 -17.22
C ASN A 97 27.98 2.78 -17.33
N GLY A 98 27.40 3.50 -16.37
CA GLY A 98 25.97 3.71 -16.23
C GLY A 98 25.21 2.45 -15.79
N LEU A 99 23.98 2.66 -15.32
CA LEU A 99 23.03 1.64 -14.87
C LEU A 99 21.65 1.95 -15.43
N ASP A 100 20.94 0.96 -15.97
CA ASP A 100 19.61 1.17 -16.56
C ASP A 100 18.60 1.74 -15.55
N CYS A 101 17.80 2.72 -15.97
CA CYS A 101 16.78 3.35 -15.13
C CYS A 101 15.54 2.46 -14.98
N ASP A 102 15.36 1.86 -13.79
CA ASP A 102 14.12 1.14 -13.44
C ASP A 102 13.10 2.04 -12.72
N LEU A 103 13.60 2.93 -11.86
CA LEU A 103 12.83 3.74 -10.93
C LEU A 103 13.23 5.22 -11.05
N PHE A 104 12.26 6.11 -11.29
CA PHE A 104 12.49 7.54 -11.24
C PHE A 104 12.03 8.12 -9.90
N ILE A 105 12.88 8.85 -9.19
CA ILE A 105 12.55 9.44 -7.88
C ILE A 105 12.25 10.93 -8.05
N SER A 106 10.99 11.32 -7.81
CA SER A 106 10.52 12.72 -7.80
C SER A 106 10.50 13.24 -6.37
N HIS A 107 11.19 14.34 -6.09
CA HIS A 107 11.43 14.81 -4.72
C HIS A 107 11.74 16.31 -4.59
N ALA A 108 11.63 16.86 -3.39
CA ALA A 108 11.92 18.28 -3.11
C ALA A 108 13.31 18.45 -2.47
N TRP A 109 14.07 19.47 -2.88
CA TRP A 109 15.40 19.70 -2.31
C TRP A 109 15.38 20.29 -0.89
N GLN A 110 14.24 20.85 -0.47
CA GLN A 110 14.02 21.33 0.89
C GLN A 110 13.77 20.20 1.90
N GLU A 111 13.62 18.95 1.46
CA GLU A 111 13.39 17.83 2.38
C GLU A 111 14.66 17.42 3.13
N GLY A 112 14.49 16.86 4.32
CA GLY A 112 15.59 16.30 5.10
C GLY A 112 16.13 15.01 4.45
N ILE A 113 17.45 14.88 4.34
CA ILE A 113 18.11 13.75 3.69
C ILE A 113 17.81 12.40 4.36
N PHE A 114 17.65 12.35 5.68
CA PHE A 114 17.35 11.10 6.39
C PHE A 114 15.89 10.70 6.24
N GLU A 115 14.98 11.68 6.17
CA GLU A 115 13.57 11.45 5.83
C GLU A 115 13.48 10.87 4.42
N PHE A 116 14.11 11.54 3.44
CA PHE A 116 14.19 11.07 2.05
C PHE A 116 14.72 9.64 1.96
N MET A 117 15.88 9.37 2.56
CA MET A 117 16.51 8.05 2.52
C MET A 117 15.64 6.98 3.17
N SER A 118 15.04 7.28 4.32
CA SER A 118 14.14 6.35 5.01
C SER A 118 12.96 5.96 4.12
N LYS A 119 12.31 6.94 3.48
CA LYS A 119 11.15 6.74 2.61
C LYS A 119 11.50 5.98 1.34
N VAL A 120 12.58 6.37 0.66
CA VAL A 120 13.04 5.74 -0.57
C VAL A 120 13.49 4.30 -0.32
N LEU A 121 14.33 4.06 0.70
CA LEU A 121 14.81 2.71 1.01
C LEU A 121 13.67 1.77 1.43
N HIS A 122 12.67 2.28 2.17
CA HIS A 122 11.50 1.47 2.56
C HIS A 122 10.57 1.18 1.38
N SER A 123 10.39 2.15 0.48
CA SER A 123 9.41 2.07 -0.61
C SER A 123 9.99 1.56 -1.93
N TRP A 124 11.28 1.22 -1.94
CA TRP A 124 11.96 0.69 -3.11
C TRP A 124 11.25 -0.58 -3.62
N PRO A 125 10.67 -0.57 -4.84
CA PRO A 125 9.94 -1.72 -5.32
C PRO A 125 10.87 -2.93 -5.52
N ARG A 126 10.47 -4.10 -5.02
CA ARG A 126 11.32 -5.32 -4.94
C ARG A 126 11.99 -5.74 -6.26
N PHE A 127 11.40 -5.41 -7.40
CA PHE A 127 11.89 -5.82 -8.72
C PHE A 127 12.71 -4.74 -9.45
N MET A 128 12.89 -3.57 -8.84
CA MET A 128 13.69 -2.48 -9.41
C MET A 128 15.10 -2.54 -8.84
N ARG A 129 16.11 -2.36 -9.69
CA ARG A 129 17.52 -2.49 -9.30
C ARG A 129 18.20 -1.15 -9.13
N HIS A 130 17.88 -0.20 -10.01
CA HIS A 130 18.51 1.10 -10.02
C HIS A 130 17.48 2.22 -10.05
N ALA A 131 17.86 3.37 -9.49
CA ALA A 131 17.03 4.55 -9.48
C ALA A 131 17.75 5.77 -10.01
N TRP A 132 17.02 6.61 -10.73
CA TRP A 132 17.44 7.96 -11.08
C TRP A 132 16.93 8.94 -10.01
N CYS A 133 17.81 9.81 -9.50
CA CYS A 133 17.47 10.82 -8.50
C CYS A 133 18.29 12.09 -8.78
N CYS A 134 17.64 13.24 -8.92
CA CYS A 134 18.27 14.42 -9.52
C CYS A 134 19.51 14.94 -8.77
N MET A 135 19.53 14.89 -7.42
CA MET A 135 20.68 15.32 -6.62
C MET A 135 21.94 14.43 -6.85
N LEU A 136 21.74 13.18 -7.29
CA LEU A 136 22.81 12.19 -7.47
C LEU A 136 23.19 12.00 -8.94
N ALA A 137 22.20 12.09 -9.83
CA ALA A 137 22.35 11.85 -11.25
C ALA A 137 22.93 13.05 -11.99
N ASN A 138 22.50 14.26 -11.63
CA ASN A 138 22.97 15.46 -12.32
C ASN A 138 24.41 15.82 -11.89
N PRO A 139 25.28 16.22 -12.83
CA PRO A 139 26.63 16.65 -12.51
C PRO A 139 26.65 18.02 -11.83
N GLN A 140 26.71 18.02 -10.50
CA GLN A 140 26.63 19.21 -9.64
C GLN A 140 27.74 20.27 -9.85
N HIS A 141 28.75 19.95 -10.66
CA HIS A 141 29.87 20.84 -11.02
C HIS A 141 29.86 21.30 -12.48
N LEU A 142 28.95 20.77 -13.30
CA LEU A 142 28.78 21.18 -14.69
C LEU A 142 27.63 22.19 -14.78
N ASP A 143 27.46 22.75 -15.96
CA ASP A 143 26.37 23.68 -16.27
C ASP A 143 25.05 22.90 -16.39
N ILE A 144 24.43 22.58 -15.26
CA ILE A 144 23.10 21.95 -15.20
C ILE A 144 22.08 22.85 -15.90
N ALA A 145 22.21 24.17 -15.77
CA ALA A 145 21.35 25.15 -16.41
C ALA A 145 21.34 24.98 -17.94
N ALA A 146 22.47 24.71 -18.57
CA ALA A 146 22.54 24.37 -20.00
C ALA A 146 21.84 23.04 -20.33
N MET A 147 21.95 22.03 -19.47
CA MET A 147 21.29 20.72 -19.67
C MET A 147 19.76 20.79 -19.51
N LEU A 148 19.24 21.84 -18.86
CA LEU A 148 17.81 22.03 -18.61
C LEU A 148 17.12 22.97 -19.62
N GLN A 149 17.85 23.53 -20.59
CA GLN A 149 17.32 24.49 -21.59
C GLN A 149 16.20 23.93 -22.48
N SER A 150 16.06 22.60 -22.56
CA SER A 150 14.93 21.95 -23.20
C SER A 150 14.35 20.94 -22.24
N PRO A 151 13.22 21.24 -21.56
CA PRO A 151 12.61 20.34 -20.59
C PRO A 151 12.43 18.91 -21.12
N ARG A 152 11.95 18.74 -22.36
CA ARG A 152 11.74 17.41 -22.96
C ARG A 152 13.03 16.63 -23.27
N HIS A 153 14.13 17.31 -23.54
CA HIS A 153 15.44 16.68 -23.82
C HIS A 153 16.39 16.73 -22.63
N SER A 154 15.90 17.19 -21.48
CA SER A 154 16.67 17.25 -20.26
C SER A 154 17.07 15.84 -19.80
N PRO A 155 18.15 15.72 -19.00
CA PRO A 155 18.56 14.45 -18.41
C PRO A 155 17.46 13.72 -17.66
N PHE A 156 16.58 14.45 -16.96
CA PHE A 156 15.54 13.86 -16.16
C PHE A 156 14.36 13.37 -17.02
N ALA A 157 14.01 14.07 -18.11
CA ALA A 157 12.95 13.63 -19.01
C ALA A 157 13.32 12.32 -19.72
N ILE A 158 14.57 12.22 -20.18
CA ILE A 158 15.15 11.00 -20.77
C ILE A 158 15.14 9.85 -19.76
N ALA A 159 15.54 10.11 -18.52
CA ALA A 159 15.52 9.08 -17.48
C ALA A 159 14.11 8.66 -17.05
N LEU A 160 13.15 9.58 -17.03
CA LEU A 160 11.75 9.28 -16.70
C LEU A 160 11.12 8.43 -17.80
N GLU A 161 11.41 8.73 -19.08
CA GLU A 161 10.99 7.93 -20.23
C GLU A 161 11.45 6.48 -20.14
N ALA A 162 12.73 6.27 -19.79
CA ALA A 162 13.30 4.94 -19.60
C ALA A 162 12.74 4.21 -18.36
N SER A 163 12.31 4.96 -17.33
CA SER A 163 11.84 4.38 -16.07
C SER A 163 10.55 3.58 -16.21
N LYS A 164 10.34 2.59 -15.33
CA LYS A 164 9.08 1.81 -15.29
C LYS A 164 8.05 2.43 -14.35
N VAL A 165 8.53 3.09 -13.30
CA VAL A 165 7.72 3.61 -12.19
C VAL A 165 8.33 4.92 -11.69
N VAL A 166 7.46 5.87 -11.33
CA VAL A 166 7.83 7.09 -10.62
C VAL A 166 7.51 6.93 -9.14
N LEU A 167 8.46 7.26 -8.28
CA LEU A 167 8.30 7.31 -6.82
C LEU A 167 8.32 8.76 -6.37
N ALA A 168 7.15 9.30 -6.04
CA ALA A 168 6.98 10.62 -5.44
C ALA A 168 7.31 10.54 -3.95
N VAL A 169 8.27 11.34 -3.48
CA VAL A 169 8.73 11.34 -2.09
C VAL A 169 8.09 12.53 -1.34
N PRO A 170 7.02 12.30 -0.56
CA PRO A 170 6.48 13.34 0.32
C PRO A 170 7.50 13.69 1.40
N ASN A 171 7.39 14.91 1.93
CA ASN A 171 8.21 15.40 3.03
C ASN A 171 7.42 16.37 3.90
N ARG A 172 7.90 16.65 5.11
CA ARG A 172 7.24 17.58 6.04
C ARG A 172 7.31 19.07 5.67
N CYS A 173 8.23 19.45 4.78
CA CYS A 173 8.52 20.85 4.50
C CYS A 173 7.54 21.45 3.49
N CYS A 174 7.27 20.73 2.40
CA CYS A 174 6.35 21.16 1.35
C CYS A 174 5.91 19.98 0.47
N SER A 175 4.75 20.12 -0.17
CA SER A 175 4.39 19.28 -1.30
C SER A 175 5.41 19.44 -2.43
N ILE A 176 5.90 18.34 -2.98
CA ILE A 176 6.80 18.38 -4.14
C ILE A 176 6.14 19.06 -5.34
N TYR A 177 4.81 19.00 -5.46
CA TYR A 177 4.04 19.61 -6.56
C TYR A 177 3.85 21.12 -6.43
N THR A 178 4.37 21.75 -5.37
CA THR A 178 4.57 23.21 -5.34
C THR A 178 5.79 23.65 -6.14
N ARG A 179 6.63 22.71 -6.59
CA ARG A 179 7.79 22.93 -7.46
C ARG A 179 7.46 22.55 -8.90
N LEU A 180 7.65 23.47 -9.83
CA LEU A 180 7.23 23.29 -11.22
C LEU A 180 7.94 22.13 -11.93
N TRP A 181 9.22 21.89 -11.64
CA TRP A 181 9.94 20.73 -12.18
C TRP A 181 9.31 19.39 -11.74
N CYS A 182 8.87 19.26 -10.49
CA CYS A 182 8.19 18.04 -10.02
C CYS A 182 6.78 17.91 -10.61
N ALA A 183 6.09 19.02 -10.87
CA ALA A 183 4.85 19.02 -11.63
C ALA A 183 5.06 18.57 -13.08
N TYR A 184 6.17 18.98 -13.71
CA TYR A 184 6.55 18.54 -15.05
C TYR A 184 6.94 17.05 -15.09
N GLU A 185 7.58 16.52 -14.05
CA GLU A 185 7.79 15.07 -13.90
C GLU A 185 6.45 14.30 -13.84
N ALA A 186 5.46 14.82 -13.12
CA ALA A 186 4.11 14.25 -13.13
C ALA A 186 3.43 14.34 -14.50
N TYR A 187 3.63 15.43 -15.24
CA TYR A 187 3.18 15.59 -16.62
C TYR A 187 3.75 14.51 -17.54
N LEU A 188 5.07 14.31 -17.54
CA LEU A 188 5.70 13.28 -18.37
C LEU A 188 5.25 11.87 -17.97
N ALA A 189 5.10 11.63 -16.66
CA ALA A 189 4.60 10.35 -16.16
C ALA A 189 3.15 10.07 -16.58
N GLU A 190 2.31 11.11 -16.64
CA GLU A 190 0.94 11.04 -17.14
C GLU A 190 0.92 10.80 -18.65
N GLU A 191 1.69 11.59 -19.44
CA GLU A 191 1.82 11.46 -20.89
C GLU A 191 2.25 10.06 -21.33
N GLN A 192 3.13 9.43 -20.55
CA GLN A 192 3.70 8.11 -20.87
C GLN A 192 3.00 6.96 -20.14
N ASP A 193 1.82 7.20 -19.55
CA ASP A 193 1.04 6.19 -18.84
C ASP A 193 1.80 5.46 -17.70
N LYS A 194 2.75 6.15 -17.07
CA LYS A 194 3.54 5.60 -15.97
C LYS A 194 2.71 5.48 -14.69
N ILE A 195 3.14 4.56 -13.84
CA ILE A 195 2.62 4.41 -12.48
C ILE A 195 3.40 5.35 -11.57
N ILE A 196 2.69 6.22 -10.85
CA ILE A 196 3.25 7.08 -9.81
C ILE A 196 2.88 6.49 -8.45
N LEU A 197 3.87 6.26 -7.59
CA LEU A 197 3.71 5.73 -6.24
C LEU A 197 4.11 6.80 -5.21
N ILE A 198 3.43 6.83 -4.06
CA ILE A 198 3.86 7.63 -2.90
C ILE A 198 4.85 6.82 -2.06
N ALA A 199 6.03 7.38 -1.79
CA ALA A 199 6.99 6.82 -0.85
C ALA A 199 6.50 6.96 0.60
N ARG A 200 6.89 6.02 1.46
CA ARG A 200 6.47 5.92 2.85
C ARG A 200 7.65 5.63 3.75
N ALA A 201 7.62 6.19 4.94
CA ALA A 201 8.56 5.83 5.99
C ALA A 201 8.23 4.46 6.58
N SER A 202 9.24 3.80 7.15
CA SER A 202 9.05 2.57 7.90
C SER A 202 8.36 2.85 9.24
N ASN A 203 7.19 2.26 9.47
CA ASN A 203 6.43 2.32 10.73
C ASN A 203 6.69 1.12 11.67
N ARG A 204 7.86 0.47 11.56
CA ARG A 204 8.22 -0.71 12.36
C ARG A 204 8.13 -0.49 13.87
N TYR A 205 8.48 0.71 14.34
CA TYR A 205 8.41 1.06 15.76
C TYR A 205 6.96 1.08 16.26
N ASP A 206 6.05 1.71 15.52
CA ASP A 206 4.62 1.76 15.85
C ASP A 206 3.97 0.38 15.82
N ILE A 207 4.38 -0.45 14.85
CA ILE A 207 3.97 -1.85 14.76
C ILE A 207 4.45 -2.60 16.01
N CYS A 208 5.73 -2.50 16.37
CA CYS A 208 6.27 -3.17 17.55
C CYS A 208 5.55 -2.75 18.84
N GLN A 209 5.35 -1.45 19.05
CA GLN A 209 4.59 -0.95 20.21
C GLN A 209 3.15 -1.48 20.24
N SER A 210 2.51 -1.59 19.08
CA SER A 210 1.14 -2.09 19.00
C SER A 210 1.09 -3.60 19.24
N MET A 211 2.08 -4.36 18.78
CA MET A 211 2.20 -5.79 19.09
C MET A 211 2.38 -6.05 20.58
N VAL A 212 3.13 -5.21 21.30
CA VAL A 212 3.22 -5.29 22.78
C VAL A 212 1.84 -5.12 23.43
N LYS A 213 1.03 -4.18 22.94
CA LYS A 213 -0.35 -3.97 23.43
C LYS A 213 -1.25 -5.16 23.11
N MET A 214 -1.15 -5.73 21.90
CA MET A 214 -1.88 -6.94 21.52
C MET A 214 -1.50 -8.13 22.43
N ALA A 215 -0.21 -8.32 22.70
CA ALA A 215 0.25 -9.36 23.61
C ALA A 215 -0.29 -9.18 25.04
N SER A 216 -0.39 -7.94 25.53
CA SER A 216 -0.99 -7.69 26.85
C SER A 216 -2.48 -8.05 26.88
N ALA A 217 -3.24 -7.75 25.82
CA ALA A 217 -4.64 -8.14 25.71
C ALA A 217 -4.81 -9.68 25.65
N ALA A 218 -3.94 -10.35 24.92
CA ALA A 218 -3.87 -11.81 24.87
C ALA A 218 -3.66 -12.43 26.25
N ILE A 219 -2.70 -11.91 27.03
CA ILE A 219 -2.42 -12.39 28.39
C ILE A 219 -3.63 -12.20 29.30
N VAL A 220 -4.31 -11.05 29.22
CA VAL A 220 -5.54 -10.80 30.01
C VAL A 220 -6.63 -11.80 29.64
N GLY A 221 -6.87 -12.03 28.34
CA GLY A 221 -7.83 -13.03 27.87
C GLY A 221 -7.52 -14.44 28.37
N MET A 222 -6.27 -14.86 28.27
CA MET A 222 -5.78 -16.15 28.75
C MET A 222 -5.98 -16.32 30.26
N LEU A 223 -5.61 -15.33 31.08
CA LEU A 223 -5.77 -15.39 32.54
C LEU A 223 -7.24 -15.49 32.95
N LEU A 224 -8.13 -14.77 32.27
CA LEU A 224 -9.57 -14.84 32.52
C LEU A 224 -10.15 -16.20 32.13
N GLY A 225 -9.80 -16.73 30.95
CA GLY A 225 -10.24 -18.05 30.52
C GLY A 225 -9.74 -19.16 31.46
N TRP A 226 -8.49 -19.07 31.90
CA TRP A 226 -7.92 -20.00 32.88
C TRP A 226 -8.61 -19.94 34.25
N ALA A 227 -8.88 -18.74 34.77
CA ALA A 227 -9.54 -18.56 36.05
C ALA A 227 -10.98 -19.10 36.07
N ILE A 228 -11.74 -18.91 34.98
CA ILE A 228 -13.11 -19.45 34.86
C ILE A 228 -13.08 -20.98 34.79
N ASN A 229 -12.17 -21.54 33.98
CA ASN A 229 -12.01 -22.99 33.85
C ASN A 229 -11.63 -23.63 35.20
N PHE A 230 -10.71 -23.02 35.96
CA PHE A 230 -10.31 -23.49 37.29
C PHE A 230 -11.46 -23.44 38.31
N GLY A 231 -12.36 -22.46 38.19
CA GLY A 231 -13.52 -22.33 39.06
C GLY A 231 -14.63 -23.35 38.80
N HIS A 232 -14.49 -24.24 37.80
CA HIS A 232 -15.54 -25.15 37.31
C HIS A 232 -16.88 -24.47 36.98
N ALA A 233 -16.87 -23.14 36.78
CA ALA A 233 -18.03 -22.42 36.29
C ALA A 233 -18.12 -22.69 34.79
N THR A 234 -18.94 -23.67 34.40
CA THR A 234 -19.20 -23.93 32.97
C THR A 234 -20.05 -22.79 32.42
N VAL A 235 -19.38 -21.76 31.93
CA VAL A 235 -20.04 -20.60 31.36
C VAL A 235 -20.42 -20.92 29.91
N THR A 236 -21.71 -21.02 29.63
CA THR A 236 -22.26 -21.30 28.29
C THR A 236 -22.14 -20.12 27.29
N PHE A 237 -21.34 -19.09 27.60
CA PHE A 237 -21.23 -17.87 26.77
C PHE A 237 -20.17 -17.95 25.64
N ASN A 238 -19.53 -19.10 25.43
CA ASN A 238 -18.48 -19.25 24.40
C ASN A 238 -18.93 -18.84 22.99
N LEU A 239 -20.15 -19.22 22.60
CA LEU A 239 -20.74 -18.83 21.32
C LEU A 239 -21.00 -17.32 21.23
N VAL A 240 -21.42 -16.70 22.34
CA VAL A 240 -21.64 -15.25 22.41
C VAL A 240 -20.31 -14.51 22.23
N PHE A 241 -19.24 -14.95 22.88
CA PHE A 241 -17.92 -14.34 22.71
C PHE A 241 -17.37 -14.52 21.30
N LEU A 242 -17.58 -15.67 20.66
CA LEU A 242 -17.21 -15.86 19.25
C LEU A 242 -17.99 -14.90 18.33
N CYS A 243 -19.29 -14.72 18.59
CA CYS A 243 -20.11 -13.74 17.88
C CYS A 243 -19.59 -12.32 18.08
N ILE A 244 -19.28 -11.92 19.32
CA ILE A 244 -18.72 -10.60 19.63
C ILE A 244 -17.38 -10.39 18.91
N ALA A 245 -16.47 -11.37 18.96
CA ALA A 245 -15.18 -11.29 18.27
C ALA A 245 -15.37 -11.15 16.74
N THR A 246 -16.29 -11.93 16.15
CA THR A 246 -16.57 -11.84 14.71
C THR A 246 -17.18 -10.49 14.33
N VAL A 247 -18.14 -9.99 15.11
CA VAL A 247 -18.73 -8.66 14.92
C VAL A 247 -17.67 -7.58 15.09
N ALA A 248 -16.76 -7.71 16.06
CA ALA A 248 -15.67 -6.77 16.27
C ALA A 248 -14.71 -6.73 15.07
N ALA A 249 -14.35 -7.89 14.50
CA ALA A 249 -13.55 -7.95 13.28
C ALA A 249 -14.28 -7.32 12.09
N ALA A 250 -15.53 -7.68 11.84
CA ALA A 250 -16.34 -7.14 10.75
C ALA A 250 -16.54 -5.62 10.88
N TRP A 251 -16.83 -5.14 12.09
CA TRP A 251 -16.99 -3.72 12.37
C TRP A 251 -15.67 -2.97 12.24
N SER A 252 -14.55 -3.53 12.72
CA SER A 252 -13.24 -2.89 12.60
C SER A 252 -12.83 -2.68 11.13
N MET A 253 -13.18 -3.61 10.25
CA MET A 253 -12.95 -3.47 8.80
C MET A 253 -13.83 -2.37 8.17
N GLY A 254 -15.02 -2.13 8.71
CA GLY A 254 -15.98 -1.15 8.21
C GLY A 254 -15.81 0.27 8.77
N THR A 255 -15.20 0.43 9.96
CA THR A 255 -15.08 1.73 10.63
C THR A 255 -13.86 2.51 10.15
N THR A 256 -14.01 3.82 10.02
CA THR A 256 -12.90 4.73 9.64
C THR A 256 -12.22 5.37 10.85
N ARG A 257 -12.77 5.22 12.07
CA ARG A 257 -12.23 5.83 13.28
C ARG A 257 -11.14 4.95 13.89
N ASP A 258 -9.90 5.43 13.90
CA ASP A 258 -8.75 4.64 14.37
C ASP A 258 -8.83 4.21 15.82
N CYS A 259 -9.39 5.06 16.69
CA CYS A 259 -9.60 4.72 18.10
C CYS A 259 -10.55 3.52 18.26
N HIS A 260 -11.62 3.45 17.47
CA HIS A 260 -12.56 2.33 17.50
C HIS A 260 -11.89 1.06 16.98
N ARG A 261 -11.14 1.13 15.87
CA ARG A 261 -10.43 -0.03 15.30
C ARG A 261 -9.47 -0.63 16.32
N LYS A 262 -8.64 0.19 16.94
CA LYS A 262 -7.68 -0.23 17.97
C LYS A 262 -8.37 -0.95 19.14
N TRP A 263 -9.47 -0.37 19.66
CA TRP A 263 -10.25 -0.99 20.73
C TRP A 263 -10.86 -2.34 20.31
N LEU A 264 -11.47 -2.41 19.12
CA LEU A 264 -12.05 -3.64 18.59
C LEU A 264 -10.98 -4.73 18.38
N HIS A 265 -9.76 -4.37 17.98
CA HIS A 265 -8.66 -5.32 17.85
C HIS A 265 -8.21 -5.87 19.20
N LEU A 266 -8.02 -5.01 20.20
CA LEU A 266 -7.64 -5.44 21.56
C LEU A 266 -8.72 -6.32 22.20
N LEU A 267 -9.99 -5.94 22.04
CA LEU A 267 -11.13 -6.72 22.53
C LEU A 267 -11.19 -8.08 21.83
N GLY A 268 -11.09 -8.09 20.51
CA GLY A 268 -11.11 -9.31 19.71
C GLY A 268 -9.98 -10.27 20.09
N GLU A 269 -8.76 -9.76 20.26
CA GLU A 269 -7.60 -10.53 20.72
C GLU A 269 -7.84 -11.15 22.10
N ALA A 270 -8.28 -10.36 23.07
CA ALA A 270 -8.57 -10.84 24.42
C ALA A 270 -9.66 -11.93 24.42
N LEU A 271 -10.72 -11.76 23.62
CA LEU A 271 -11.79 -12.75 23.49
C LEU A 271 -11.31 -14.04 22.82
N CYS A 272 -10.47 -13.97 21.79
CA CYS A 272 -9.91 -15.16 21.16
C CYS A 272 -9.06 -15.96 22.14
N TRP A 273 -8.19 -15.30 22.92
CA TRP A 273 -7.38 -15.99 23.94
C TRP A 273 -8.22 -16.52 25.11
N PHE A 274 -9.28 -15.82 25.51
CA PHE A 274 -10.25 -16.35 26.45
C PHE A 274 -10.84 -17.68 25.95
N LEU A 275 -11.34 -17.71 24.71
CA LEU A 275 -11.94 -18.90 24.09
C LEU A 275 -10.94 -20.06 23.92
N ILE A 276 -9.66 -19.77 23.68
CA ILE A 276 -8.61 -20.80 23.59
C ILE A 276 -8.42 -21.54 24.93
N PHE A 277 -8.67 -20.90 26.06
CA PHE A 277 -8.46 -21.51 27.38
C PHE A 277 -9.74 -22.00 28.05
N ASP A 278 -10.89 -21.40 27.76
CA ASP A 278 -12.18 -21.78 28.34
C ASP A 278 -12.93 -22.84 27.50
N TRP A 279 -12.95 -22.70 26.18
CA TRP A 279 -13.87 -23.46 25.33
C TRP A 279 -13.40 -24.92 25.19
N TYR A 280 -13.89 -25.81 26.05
CA TYR A 280 -13.39 -27.20 26.11
C TYR A 280 -13.76 -28.03 24.88
N THR A 281 -14.97 -27.87 24.32
CA THR A 281 -15.34 -28.50 23.03
C THR A 281 -16.62 -27.92 22.44
N VAL A 282 -16.61 -27.77 21.11
CA VAL A 282 -17.81 -27.77 20.28
C VAL A 282 -18.10 -29.23 19.91
N HIS A 283 -19.28 -29.74 20.28
CA HIS A 283 -19.91 -31.01 19.86
C HIS A 283 -19.91 -32.21 20.83
N GLY A 284 -21.04 -32.37 21.55
CA GLY A 284 -21.48 -33.64 22.13
C GLY A 284 -22.13 -34.63 21.13
N GLN A 285 -22.13 -34.35 19.82
CA GLN A 285 -22.69 -35.25 18.79
C GLN A 285 -21.65 -36.01 17.95
N TRP A 286 -20.49 -35.40 17.66
CA TRP A 286 -19.41 -36.09 16.92
C TRP A 286 -18.75 -37.20 17.75
N GLU A 287 -18.79 -37.06 19.09
CA GLU A 287 -18.35 -38.09 20.04
C GLU A 287 -19.03 -39.45 19.81
N LYS A 288 -20.28 -39.47 19.34
CA LYS A 288 -21.05 -40.71 19.21
C LYS A 288 -20.71 -41.53 17.98
N THR A 289 -20.12 -40.92 16.94
CA THR A 289 -19.96 -41.59 15.65
C THR A 289 -18.52 -42.06 15.42
N TYR A 290 -17.51 -41.33 15.89
CA TYR A 290 -16.10 -41.69 15.67
C TYR A 290 -15.20 -41.22 16.83
N ALA A 291 -14.80 -42.15 17.71
CA ALA A 291 -13.95 -41.84 18.88
C ALA A 291 -12.60 -41.16 18.51
N TYR A 292 -12.04 -41.45 17.33
CA TYR A 292 -10.81 -40.82 16.85
C TYR A 292 -11.00 -39.39 16.31
N LEU A 293 -12.21 -38.99 15.91
CA LEU A 293 -12.44 -37.64 15.38
C LEU A 293 -12.42 -36.55 16.45
N HIS A 294 -12.68 -36.88 17.72
CA HIS A 294 -12.77 -35.89 18.79
C HIS A 294 -11.47 -35.09 18.97
N GLN A 295 -10.31 -35.74 18.89
CA GLN A 295 -9.02 -35.04 18.99
C GLN A 295 -8.78 -34.13 17.78
N PHE A 296 -9.16 -34.60 16.58
CA PHE A 296 -9.01 -33.82 15.36
C PHE A 296 -9.87 -32.55 15.37
N THR A 297 -11.14 -32.65 15.76
CA THR A 297 -12.04 -31.50 15.84
C THR A 297 -11.59 -30.49 16.89
N ALA A 298 -11.11 -30.96 18.05
CA ALA A 298 -10.56 -30.08 19.08
C ALA A 298 -9.30 -29.33 18.59
N ILE A 299 -8.36 -30.05 17.94
CA ILE A 299 -7.17 -29.43 17.35
C ILE A 299 -7.57 -28.41 16.28
N GLN A 300 -8.49 -28.77 15.39
CA GLN A 300 -8.97 -27.89 14.33
C GLN A 300 -9.61 -26.62 14.92
N GLN A 301 -10.46 -26.76 15.94
CA GLN A 301 -11.07 -25.62 16.65
C GLN A 301 -10.02 -24.69 17.26
N ARG A 302 -8.99 -25.24 17.92
CA ARG A 302 -7.89 -24.45 18.49
C ARG A 302 -7.09 -23.73 17.41
N LEU A 303 -6.81 -24.41 16.29
CA LEU A 303 -6.15 -23.79 15.14
C LEU A 303 -6.97 -22.62 14.58
N TRP A 304 -8.29 -22.76 14.46
CA TRP A 304 -9.17 -21.67 14.03
C TRP A 304 -9.11 -20.48 14.99
N LEU A 305 -9.19 -20.72 16.31
CA LEU A 305 -9.11 -19.64 17.30
C LEU A 305 -7.75 -18.92 17.28
N LEU A 306 -6.66 -19.67 17.12
CA LEU A 306 -5.31 -19.10 16.96
C LEU A 306 -5.21 -18.25 15.68
N LEU A 307 -5.82 -18.69 14.58
CA LEU A 307 -5.87 -17.92 13.35
C LEU A 307 -6.71 -16.65 13.50
N PHE A 308 -7.82 -16.69 14.24
CA PHE A 308 -8.61 -15.50 14.55
C PHE A 308 -7.85 -14.50 15.43
N ALA A 309 -7.12 -14.97 16.46
CA ALA A 309 -6.22 -14.11 17.25
C ALA A 309 -5.14 -13.49 16.35
N GLY A 310 -4.44 -14.31 15.56
CA GLY A 310 -3.46 -13.83 14.58
C GLY A 310 -4.04 -12.80 13.61
N ALA A 311 -5.29 -12.95 13.19
CA ALA A 311 -5.99 -11.99 12.35
C ALA A 311 -6.13 -10.61 13.02
N PHE A 312 -6.41 -10.52 14.32
CA PHE A 312 -6.47 -9.22 15.01
C PHE A 312 -5.10 -8.53 15.08
N CYS A 313 -4.03 -9.29 15.26
CA CYS A 313 -2.67 -8.75 15.17
C CYS A 313 -2.38 -8.18 13.77
N PHE A 314 -2.73 -8.91 12.70
CA PHE A 314 -2.56 -8.44 11.34
C PHE A 314 -3.47 -7.24 11.01
N LEU A 315 -4.72 -7.22 11.48
CA LEU A 315 -5.64 -6.09 11.30
C LEU A 315 -5.10 -4.81 11.94
N GLU A 316 -4.39 -4.93 13.06
CA GLU A 316 -3.70 -3.80 13.69
C GLU A 316 -2.52 -3.31 12.86
N VAL A 317 -1.75 -4.22 12.24
CA VAL A 317 -0.71 -3.85 11.26
C VAL A 317 -1.32 -3.13 10.07
N ASP A 318 -2.43 -3.62 9.51
CA ASP A 318 -3.15 -2.95 8.42
C ASP A 318 -3.65 -1.55 8.83
N ARG A 319 -4.10 -1.38 10.08
CA ARG A 319 -4.51 -0.07 10.61
C ARG A 319 -3.34 0.91 10.61
N LEU A 320 -2.19 0.52 11.14
CA LEU A 320 -1.00 1.36 11.18
C LEU A 320 -0.43 1.67 9.80
N ASN A 321 -0.44 0.71 8.89
CA ASN A 321 -0.04 0.93 7.49
C ASN A 321 -0.98 1.91 6.78
N GLY A 322 -2.29 1.81 7.03
CA GLY A 322 -3.28 2.76 6.51
C GLY A 322 -3.11 4.17 7.05
N LEU A 323 -2.76 4.32 8.33
CA LEU A 323 -2.45 5.61 8.95
C LEU A 323 -1.19 6.24 8.36
N ALA A 324 -0.10 5.47 8.27
CA ALA A 324 1.14 5.96 7.66
C ALA A 324 0.89 6.41 6.22
N ALA A 325 0.14 5.62 5.44
CA ALA A 325 -0.18 6.01 4.05
C ALA A 325 -1.03 7.29 3.95
N LEU A 326 -1.93 7.53 4.90
CA LEU A 326 -2.71 8.77 4.96
C LEU A 326 -1.81 9.97 5.27
N GLN A 327 -0.94 9.85 6.27
CA GLN A 327 0.02 10.91 6.64
C GLN A 327 0.94 11.30 5.47
N GLU A 328 1.44 10.31 4.73
CA GLU A 328 2.30 10.55 3.57
C GLU A 328 1.55 11.25 2.42
N SER A 329 0.26 10.93 2.26
CA SER A 329 -0.60 11.65 1.31
C SER A 329 -0.91 13.08 1.77
N GLU A 330 -1.11 13.30 3.07
CA GLU A 330 -1.32 14.64 3.63
C GLU A 330 -0.08 15.50 3.46
N GLN A 331 1.12 14.94 3.72
CA GLN A 331 2.39 15.61 3.45
C GLN A 331 2.57 15.93 1.96
N LEU A 332 2.21 15.01 1.06
CA LEU A 332 2.24 15.26 -0.38
C LEU A 332 1.25 16.36 -0.80
N GLY A 333 0.14 16.52 -0.09
CA GLY A 333 -0.86 17.56 -0.35
C GLY A 333 -0.54 18.92 0.29
N GLN A 334 0.40 18.98 1.25
CA GLN A 334 0.66 20.17 2.04
C GLN A 334 1.17 21.33 1.17
N GLY A 335 0.33 22.37 1.01
CA GLY A 335 0.62 23.55 0.20
C GLY A 335 0.27 23.42 -1.28
N TYR A 336 -0.11 22.23 -1.76
CA TYR A 336 -0.64 22.06 -3.12
C TYR A 336 -2.06 22.64 -3.19
N ARG A 337 -2.26 23.64 -4.05
CA ARG A 337 -3.53 24.39 -4.16
C ARG A 337 -4.54 23.74 -5.11
N GLY A 338 -4.40 22.45 -5.37
CA GLY A 338 -5.25 21.71 -6.32
C GLY A 338 -4.91 21.95 -7.80
N SER A 339 -3.93 22.82 -8.11
CA SER A 339 -3.43 23.00 -9.47
C SER A 339 -1.93 23.29 -9.54
N ILE A 340 -1.27 22.69 -10.53
CA ILE A 340 0.14 22.93 -10.88
C ILE A 340 0.36 24.33 -11.47
N VAL A 341 -0.70 25.07 -11.82
CA VAL A 341 -0.57 26.48 -12.22
C VAL A 341 0.09 27.31 -11.12
N HIS A 342 -0.13 26.94 -9.86
CA HIS A 342 0.47 27.59 -8.69
C HIS A 342 1.87 27.07 -8.33
N ALA A 343 2.38 26.06 -9.04
CA ALA A 343 3.74 25.58 -8.84
C ALA A 343 4.74 26.67 -9.24
N THR A 344 5.87 26.72 -8.54
CA THR A 344 6.88 27.78 -8.68
C THR A 344 8.18 27.22 -9.23
N CYS A 345 8.92 28.04 -9.97
CA CYS A 345 10.27 27.74 -10.43
C CYS A 345 11.23 28.88 -10.03
N THR A 346 12.47 28.54 -9.70
CA THR A 346 13.49 29.53 -9.34
C THR A 346 13.96 30.34 -10.55
N ARG A 347 13.93 29.75 -11.75
CA ARG A 347 14.32 30.41 -13.00
C ARG A 347 13.09 30.67 -13.86
N GLN A 348 12.92 31.91 -14.29
CA GLN A 348 11.80 32.31 -15.12
C GLN A 348 11.83 31.65 -16.51
N GLU A 349 13.00 31.49 -17.11
CA GLU A 349 13.15 30.81 -18.41
C GLU A 349 12.61 29.37 -18.36
N ASP A 350 13.00 28.62 -17.33
CA ASP A 350 12.52 27.26 -17.09
C ASP A 350 11.00 27.26 -16.85
N ASP A 351 10.48 28.24 -16.11
CA ASP A 351 9.04 28.41 -15.84
C ASP A 351 8.24 28.53 -17.15
N GLU A 352 8.64 29.46 -18.02
CA GLU A 352 7.98 29.72 -19.29
C GLU A 352 8.06 28.51 -20.23
N GLN A 353 9.21 27.84 -20.31
CA GLN A 353 9.40 26.67 -21.17
C GLN A 353 8.56 25.48 -20.69
N ILE A 354 8.61 25.16 -19.40
CA ILE A 354 7.84 24.05 -18.82
C ILE A 354 6.34 24.30 -18.99
N ARG A 355 5.85 25.49 -18.67
CA ARG A 355 4.42 25.82 -18.84
C ARG A 355 3.99 25.76 -20.30
N ARG A 356 4.86 26.18 -21.23
CA ARG A 356 4.61 26.09 -22.67
C ARG A 356 4.49 24.63 -23.12
N GLU A 357 5.36 23.74 -22.63
CA GLU A 357 5.31 22.32 -22.96
C GLU A 357 4.10 21.61 -22.36
N ILE A 358 3.73 21.90 -21.11
CA ILE A 358 2.51 21.37 -20.49
C ILE A 358 1.27 21.86 -21.25
N GLY A 359 1.27 23.14 -21.65
CA GLY A 359 0.26 23.73 -22.52
C GLY A 359 -1.17 23.51 -22.01
N ARG A 360 -2.00 22.85 -22.83
CA ARG A 360 -3.42 22.60 -22.52
C ARG A 360 -3.66 21.43 -21.58
N ARG A 361 -2.62 20.67 -21.21
CA ARG A 361 -2.73 19.43 -20.43
C ARG A 361 -2.66 19.64 -18.92
N VAL A 362 -2.65 20.89 -18.45
CA VAL A 362 -2.66 21.23 -17.02
C VAL A 362 -3.72 20.44 -16.25
N ALA A 363 -4.94 20.36 -16.78
CA ALA A 363 -6.04 19.63 -16.15
C ALA A 363 -5.78 18.13 -16.02
N ASP A 364 -5.13 17.50 -17.02
CA ASP A 364 -4.79 16.07 -16.99
C ASP A 364 -3.73 15.79 -15.91
N VAL A 365 -2.75 16.69 -15.75
CA VAL A 365 -1.71 16.59 -14.72
C VAL A 365 -2.29 16.77 -13.33
N ASP A 366 -3.12 17.80 -13.13
CA ASP A 366 -3.82 18.05 -11.88
C ASP A 366 -4.71 16.87 -11.50
N TYR A 367 -5.37 16.29 -12.50
CA TYR A 367 -6.16 15.10 -12.34
C TYR A 367 -5.33 13.87 -11.93
N ALA A 368 -4.16 13.67 -12.54
CA ALA A 368 -3.25 12.59 -12.17
C ALA A 368 -2.68 12.75 -10.75
N ILE A 369 -2.37 13.98 -10.32
CA ILE A 369 -1.94 14.30 -8.96
C ILE A 369 -3.09 14.10 -7.97
N LYS A 370 -4.30 14.52 -8.31
CA LYS A 370 -5.50 14.26 -7.49
C LYS A 370 -5.70 12.77 -7.26
N VAL A 371 -5.63 11.97 -8.32
CA VAL A 371 -5.70 10.49 -8.24
C VAL A 371 -4.58 9.94 -7.34
N LEU A 372 -3.36 10.46 -7.47
CA LEU A 372 -2.23 10.07 -6.60
C LEU A 372 -2.53 10.33 -5.12
N LEU A 373 -3.02 11.52 -4.78
CA LEU A 373 -3.37 11.92 -3.41
C LEU A 373 -4.55 11.09 -2.87
N GLU A 374 -5.63 10.93 -3.63
CA GLU A 374 -6.81 10.20 -3.14
C GLU A 374 -6.54 8.70 -3.00
N ALA A 375 -5.94 8.06 -4.01
CA ALA A 375 -5.71 6.63 -4.00
C ALA A 375 -4.44 6.19 -3.27
N GLY A 376 -3.44 7.06 -3.14
CA GLY A 376 -2.08 6.72 -2.72
C GLY A 376 -1.20 6.14 -3.82
N MET A 377 -1.69 6.13 -5.06
CA MET A 377 -0.96 5.82 -6.30
C MET A 377 -1.74 6.36 -7.51
N SER A 378 -1.05 6.68 -8.61
CA SER A 378 -1.70 7.05 -9.88
C SER A 378 -1.29 6.05 -10.96
N SER A 379 -2.25 5.29 -11.48
CA SER A 379 -2.08 4.39 -12.63
C SER A 379 -3.09 4.71 -13.73
N PRO A 380 -2.83 4.32 -14.99
CA PRO A 380 -3.79 4.53 -16.07
C PRO A 380 -5.17 3.93 -15.78
N ALA A 381 -5.23 2.77 -15.10
CA ALA A 381 -6.49 2.15 -14.72
C ALA A 381 -7.24 2.98 -13.67
N LEU A 382 -6.55 3.46 -12.63
CA LEU A 382 -7.15 4.29 -11.58
C LEU A 382 -7.62 5.65 -12.11
N ARG A 383 -6.80 6.31 -12.95
CA ARG A 383 -7.19 7.57 -13.63
C ARG A 383 -8.46 7.37 -14.46
N SER A 384 -8.54 6.28 -15.23
CA SER A 384 -9.70 5.97 -16.07
C SER A 384 -10.98 5.63 -15.30
N ILE A 385 -10.91 5.02 -14.12
CA ILE A 385 -12.14 4.75 -13.34
C ILE A 385 -12.57 5.95 -12.50
N ALA A 386 -11.62 6.74 -12.01
CA ALA A 386 -11.93 7.94 -11.27
C ALA A 386 -12.58 8.99 -12.19
N CYS A 387 -12.24 9.02 -13.50
CA CYS A 387 -12.84 9.99 -14.43
C CYS A 387 -14.31 9.63 -14.72
N LYS A 388 -14.69 8.38 -14.45
CA LYS A 388 -16.08 7.89 -14.47
C LYS A 388 -16.79 8.07 -13.12
N GLY A 389 -16.22 8.86 -12.21
CA GLY A 389 -16.80 9.16 -10.90
C GLY A 389 -16.84 7.96 -9.95
N VAL A 390 -15.89 7.02 -10.06
CA VAL A 390 -15.67 5.99 -9.05
C VAL A 390 -14.75 6.56 -7.98
N SER A 391 -15.16 6.56 -6.71
CA SER A 391 -14.25 6.90 -5.61
C SER A 391 -13.11 5.88 -5.55
N ILE A 392 -11.89 6.39 -5.52
CA ILE A 392 -10.64 5.62 -5.51
C ILE A 392 -9.90 5.79 -4.17
N ASP A 393 -10.61 6.24 -3.13
CA ASP A 393 -10.03 6.59 -1.84
C ASP A 393 -9.22 5.43 -1.26
N GLN A 394 -7.91 5.64 -1.14
CA GLN A 394 -6.95 4.67 -0.65
C GLN A 394 -6.88 3.34 -1.42
N ALA A 395 -7.21 3.33 -2.72
CA ALA A 395 -7.12 2.12 -3.55
C ALA A 395 -5.72 1.47 -3.55
N ALA A 396 -4.64 2.22 -3.29
CA ALA A 396 -3.27 1.70 -3.15
C ALA A 396 -2.98 1.04 -1.79
N ASN A 397 -3.92 1.09 -0.84
CA ASN A 397 -3.75 0.65 0.55
C ASN A 397 -4.79 -0.41 0.94
N PRO A 398 -4.81 -1.56 0.26
CA PRO A 398 -5.70 -2.66 0.63
C PRO A 398 -5.33 -3.19 2.03
N GLN A 399 -6.34 -3.64 2.78
CA GLN A 399 -6.09 -4.40 4.00
C GLN A 399 -5.69 -5.83 3.60
N ILE A 400 -4.45 -6.22 3.89
CA ILE A 400 -3.87 -7.48 3.41
C ILE A 400 -4.27 -8.65 4.33
N THR A 401 -4.70 -8.38 5.56
CA THR A 401 -4.97 -9.39 6.58
C THR A 401 -5.93 -10.48 6.11
N LEU A 402 -7.12 -10.08 5.64
CA LEU A 402 -8.15 -11.05 5.30
C LEU A 402 -7.78 -11.85 4.04
N PRO A 403 -7.27 -11.25 2.95
CA PRO A 403 -6.71 -12.01 1.83
C PRO A 403 -5.59 -12.97 2.24
N LEU A 404 -4.65 -12.53 3.09
CA LEU A 404 -3.55 -13.36 3.57
C LEU A 404 -4.06 -14.56 4.36
N LEU A 405 -4.94 -14.33 5.34
CA LEU A 405 -5.53 -15.37 6.19
C LEU A 405 -6.29 -16.41 5.36
N VAL A 406 -7.13 -15.93 4.45
CA VAL A 406 -8.01 -16.77 3.65
C VAL A 406 -7.27 -17.61 2.61
N LEU A 407 -6.28 -17.00 1.94
CA LEU A 407 -5.57 -17.67 0.86
C LEU A 407 -4.46 -18.60 1.35
N VAL A 408 -3.86 -18.34 2.52
CA VAL A 408 -2.71 -19.10 3.02
C VAL A 408 -3.10 -20.07 4.14
N PRO A 409 -3.21 -19.67 5.43
CA PRO A 409 -3.44 -20.63 6.50
C PRO A 409 -4.79 -21.34 6.40
N LEU A 410 -5.86 -20.64 5.99
CA LEU A 410 -7.17 -21.28 5.80
C LEU A 410 -7.21 -22.22 4.61
N ASN A 411 -6.41 -21.95 3.58
CA ASN A 411 -6.27 -22.90 2.48
C ASN A 411 -5.52 -24.16 2.94
N LEU A 412 -4.49 -24.01 3.77
CA LEU A 412 -3.75 -25.15 4.34
C LEU A 412 -4.64 -26.02 5.23
N ILE A 413 -5.44 -25.41 6.13
CA ILE A 413 -6.42 -26.15 6.93
C ILE A 413 -7.42 -26.90 6.04
N ASN A 414 -7.92 -26.26 4.98
CA ASN A 414 -8.82 -26.90 4.04
C ASN A 414 -8.16 -28.06 3.28
N VAL A 415 -6.88 -27.96 2.92
CA VAL A 415 -6.12 -29.06 2.31
C VAL A 415 -6.06 -30.24 3.28
N VAL A 416 -5.66 -30.01 4.53
CA VAL A 416 -5.58 -31.07 5.55
C VAL A 416 -6.94 -31.71 5.78
N ALA A 417 -8.00 -30.91 5.93
CA ALA A 417 -9.36 -31.40 6.12
C ALA A 417 -9.86 -32.20 4.90
N THR A 418 -9.58 -31.74 3.68
CA THR A 418 -9.98 -32.45 2.45
C THR A 418 -9.22 -33.78 2.31
N LEU A 419 -7.92 -33.81 2.62
CA LEU A 419 -7.14 -35.04 2.62
C LEU A 419 -7.68 -36.02 3.67
N PHE A 420 -8.01 -35.53 4.86
CA PHE A 420 -8.63 -36.35 5.89
C PHE A 420 -9.97 -36.94 5.42
N ASP A 421 -10.83 -36.11 4.83
CA ASP A 421 -12.10 -36.57 4.25
C ASP A 421 -11.90 -37.62 3.15
N ILE A 422 -10.86 -37.48 2.31
CA ILE A 422 -10.54 -38.46 1.26
C ILE A 422 -10.11 -39.81 1.84
N PHE A 423 -9.26 -39.81 2.88
CA PHE A 423 -8.65 -41.04 3.39
C PHE A 423 -9.50 -41.75 4.45
N TYR A 424 -10.35 -41.04 5.18
CA TYR A 424 -11.02 -41.58 6.38
C TYR A 424 -12.55 -41.60 6.31
N LEU A 425 -13.19 -40.93 5.34
CA LEU A 425 -14.65 -40.99 5.15
C LEU A 425 -15.03 -41.88 3.97
N ASP A 426 -16.09 -42.67 4.15
CA ASP A 426 -16.66 -43.57 3.15
C ASP A 426 -16.95 -42.87 1.79
N ASP A 427 -17.05 -43.68 0.74
CA ASP A 427 -17.18 -43.23 -0.65
C ASP A 427 -18.48 -42.45 -0.93
N ASP A 428 -19.48 -42.55 -0.06
CA ASP A 428 -20.80 -41.91 -0.22
C ASP A 428 -20.77 -40.36 -0.12
N HIS A 429 -19.63 -39.75 0.23
CA HIS A 429 -19.49 -38.29 0.40
C HIS A 429 -18.68 -37.58 -0.71
N TRP A 430 -18.81 -38.02 -1.97
CA TRP A 430 -18.07 -37.45 -3.10
C TRP A 430 -18.29 -35.93 -3.29
N GLU A 431 -19.50 -35.43 -3.00
CA GLU A 431 -19.84 -34.01 -3.13
C GLU A 431 -18.93 -33.13 -2.26
N ARG A 432 -18.79 -33.49 -0.98
CA ARG A 432 -17.93 -32.81 -0.02
C ARG A 432 -16.46 -32.82 -0.46
N LYS A 433 -15.95 -33.98 -0.88
CA LYS A 433 -14.57 -34.16 -1.37
C LYS A 433 -14.30 -33.24 -2.58
N SER A 434 -15.23 -33.23 -3.55
CA SER A 434 -15.11 -32.43 -4.78
C SER A 434 -15.18 -30.91 -4.53
N MET A 435 -16.06 -30.46 -3.63
CA MET A 435 -16.20 -29.04 -3.28
C MET A 435 -14.97 -28.52 -2.54
N GLY A 436 -14.43 -29.31 -1.61
CA GLY A 436 -13.18 -29.00 -0.90
C GLY A 436 -12.02 -28.84 -1.87
N ALA A 437 -11.81 -29.83 -2.75
CA ALA A 437 -10.77 -29.79 -3.77
C ALA A 437 -10.91 -28.59 -4.72
N THR A 438 -12.13 -28.30 -5.18
CA THR A 438 -12.40 -27.16 -6.06
C THR A 438 -12.12 -25.83 -5.36
N SER A 439 -12.53 -25.67 -4.10
CA SER A 439 -12.23 -24.44 -3.34
C SER A 439 -10.72 -24.24 -3.15
N ILE A 440 -9.95 -25.30 -2.95
CA ILE A 440 -8.48 -25.23 -2.83
C ILE A 440 -7.88 -24.76 -4.16
N LEU A 441 -8.29 -25.38 -5.27
CA LEU A 441 -7.81 -25.02 -6.61
C LEU A 441 -8.06 -23.55 -6.92
N VAL A 442 -9.28 -23.05 -6.68
CA VAL A 442 -9.63 -21.65 -6.93
C VAL A 442 -8.74 -20.69 -6.13
N ARG A 443 -8.46 -20.97 -4.85
CA ARG A 443 -7.56 -20.13 -4.02
C ARG A 443 -6.12 -20.17 -4.52
N CYS A 444 -5.63 -21.34 -4.94
CA CYS A 444 -4.30 -21.47 -5.56
C CYS A 444 -4.19 -20.66 -6.85
N LEU A 445 -5.23 -20.65 -7.68
CA LEU A 445 -5.29 -19.83 -8.90
C LEU A 445 -5.27 -18.33 -8.56
N ILE A 446 -6.05 -17.88 -7.57
CA ILE A 446 -6.02 -16.48 -7.09
C ILE A 446 -4.61 -16.10 -6.61
N LEU A 447 -3.93 -16.95 -5.84
CA LEU A 447 -2.56 -16.72 -5.38
C LEU A 447 -1.57 -16.58 -6.55
N CYS A 448 -1.68 -17.45 -7.56
CA CYS A 448 -0.86 -17.38 -8.76
C CYS A 448 -1.07 -16.05 -9.51
N MET A 449 -2.32 -15.59 -9.61
CA MET A 449 -2.64 -14.31 -10.24
C MET A 449 -2.12 -13.11 -9.48
N LEU A 450 -2.24 -13.12 -8.14
CA LEU A 450 -1.67 -12.09 -7.28
C LEU A 450 -0.15 -11.97 -7.42
N TYR A 451 0.55 -13.03 -7.83
CA TYR A 451 1.98 -12.95 -8.11
C TYR A 451 2.28 -12.26 -9.46
N ARG A 452 1.43 -12.46 -10.48
CA ARG A 452 1.67 -12.00 -11.86
C ARG A 452 1.12 -10.61 -12.16
N LYS A 453 0.13 -10.14 -11.42
CA LYS A 453 -0.57 -8.87 -11.69
C LYS A 453 0.25 -7.63 -11.26
N THR A 454 -0.03 -6.50 -11.91
CA THR A 454 0.52 -5.19 -11.54
C THR A 454 0.08 -4.78 -10.13
N ARG A 455 0.70 -3.75 -9.55
CA ARG A 455 0.43 -3.35 -8.15
C ARG A 455 -1.03 -2.93 -7.93
N ASP A 456 -1.59 -2.09 -8.79
CA ASP A 456 -3.00 -1.67 -8.73
C ASP A 456 -3.97 -2.85 -8.85
N GLU A 457 -3.75 -3.75 -9.80
CA GLU A 457 -4.59 -4.94 -9.99
C GLU A 457 -4.53 -5.90 -8.80
N ARG A 458 -3.37 -6.00 -8.14
CA ARG A 458 -3.25 -6.75 -6.87
C ARG A 458 -4.03 -6.07 -5.76
N CYS A 459 -3.92 -4.75 -5.62
CA CYS A 459 -4.69 -4.01 -4.63
C CYS A 459 -6.21 -4.15 -4.86
N PHE A 460 -6.65 -4.08 -6.11
CA PHE A 460 -8.03 -4.35 -6.50
C PHE A 460 -8.46 -5.76 -6.08
N THR A 461 -7.67 -6.78 -6.39
CA THR A 461 -7.96 -8.17 -6.03
C THR A 461 -8.05 -8.35 -4.51
N TYR A 462 -7.16 -7.72 -3.75
CA TYR A 462 -7.23 -7.74 -2.28
C TYR A 462 -8.51 -7.10 -1.75
N LEU A 463 -8.94 -5.97 -2.31
CA LEU A 463 -10.20 -5.31 -1.93
C LEU A 463 -11.40 -6.21 -2.24
N VAL A 464 -11.43 -6.87 -3.40
CA VAL A 464 -12.48 -7.86 -3.75
C VAL A 464 -12.54 -8.97 -2.70
N ILE A 465 -11.40 -9.62 -2.42
CA ILE A 465 -11.33 -10.73 -1.46
C ILE A 465 -11.77 -10.25 -0.08
N GLN A 466 -11.32 -9.07 0.35
CA GLN A 466 -11.68 -8.50 1.63
C GLN A 466 -13.20 -8.30 1.75
N LYS A 467 -13.84 -7.66 0.76
CA LYS A 467 -15.29 -7.38 0.79
C LYS A 467 -16.12 -8.66 0.77
N LEU A 468 -15.83 -9.55 -0.18
CA LEU A 468 -16.58 -10.80 -0.33
C LEU A 468 -16.36 -11.73 0.88
N SER A 469 -15.15 -11.80 1.41
CA SER A 469 -14.88 -12.59 2.62
C SER A 469 -15.53 -11.99 3.87
N THR A 470 -15.65 -10.66 3.96
CA THR A 470 -16.38 -10.00 5.05
C THR A 470 -17.87 -10.34 5.01
N VAL A 471 -18.49 -10.28 3.82
CA VAL A 471 -19.88 -10.72 3.63
C VAL A 471 -20.02 -12.20 3.98
N TYR A 472 -19.05 -13.02 3.57
CA TYR A 472 -19.03 -14.44 3.90
C TYR A 472 -19.07 -14.67 5.42
N LEU A 473 -18.12 -14.06 6.15
CA LEU A 473 -18.02 -14.18 7.61
C LEU A 473 -19.27 -13.64 8.32
N ALA A 474 -19.79 -12.49 7.90
CA ALA A 474 -20.98 -11.88 8.50
C ALA A 474 -22.22 -12.78 8.37
N SER A 475 -22.32 -13.56 7.29
CA SER A 475 -23.42 -14.52 7.09
C SER A 475 -23.17 -15.89 7.74
N LEU A 476 -21.90 -16.29 7.91
CA LEU A 476 -21.52 -17.57 8.49
C LEU A 476 -21.79 -17.60 9.99
N THR A 477 -21.43 -16.55 10.72
CA THR A 477 -21.51 -16.51 12.19
C THR A 477 -22.93 -16.74 12.73
N PRO A 478 -23.99 -16.08 12.21
CA PRO A 478 -25.35 -16.37 12.66
C PRO A 478 -25.79 -17.80 12.35
N ARG A 479 -25.33 -18.38 11.23
CA ARG A 479 -25.66 -19.78 10.87
C ARG A 479 -24.99 -20.77 11.82
N LEU A 480 -23.72 -20.55 12.15
CA LEU A 480 -23.02 -21.34 13.17
C LEU A 480 -23.72 -21.21 14.52
N MET A 481 -24.18 -20.01 14.87
CA MET A 481 -24.92 -19.80 16.11
C MET A 481 -26.25 -20.55 16.15
N VAL A 482 -27.06 -20.47 15.08
CA VAL A 482 -28.31 -21.22 14.97
C VAL A 482 -28.05 -22.73 14.99
N TRP A 483 -27.00 -23.18 14.30
CA TRP A 483 -26.62 -24.60 14.26
C TRP A 483 -26.26 -25.11 15.65
N GLU A 484 -25.40 -24.42 16.39
CA GLU A 484 -25.03 -24.79 17.77
C GLU A 484 -26.23 -24.77 18.73
N LEU A 485 -27.09 -23.75 18.64
CA LEU A 485 -28.31 -23.68 19.45
C LEU A 485 -29.27 -24.84 19.12
N SER A 486 -29.36 -25.23 17.85
CA SER A 486 -30.19 -26.34 17.39
C SER A 486 -29.62 -27.71 17.75
N ALA A 487 -28.29 -27.87 17.84
CA ALA A 487 -27.67 -29.14 18.20
C ALA A 487 -28.02 -29.58 19.64
N ASN A 488 -28.40 -28.63 20.50
CA ASN A 488 -28.87 -28.88 21.86
C ASN A 488 -30.35 -29.28 21.94
N THR A 489 -31.14 -29.02 20.88
CA THR A 489 -32.52 -29.52 20.79
C THR A 489 -32.46 -30.83 20.03
N THR A 490 -32.98 -31.92 20.60
CA THR A 490 -32.86 -33.32 20.14
C THR A 490 -33.41 -33.62 18.72
N VAL A 491 -33.79 -32.60 17.95
CA VAL A 491 -34.16 -32.72 16.54
C VAL A 491 -32.89 -33.01 15.75
N ALA A 492 -32.78 -34.24 15.25
CA ALA A 492 -31.62 -34.78 14.55
C ALA A 492 -31.00 -33.74 13.58
N ALA A 493 -29.80 -33.26 13.93
CA ALA A 493 -28.98 -32.47 13.03
C ALA A 493 -28.62 -33.37 11.84
N THR A 494 -29.34 -33.21 10.73
CA THR A 494 -29.05 -33.99 9.52
C THR A 494 -27.65 -33.63 9.02
N PRO A 495 -26.81 -34.62 8.60
CA PRO A 495 -25.46 -34.38 8.08
C PRO A 495 -25.40 -33.39 6.90
N ASN A 496 -26.53 -33.08 6.27
CA ASN A 496 -26.66 -32.10 5.18
C ASN A 496 -26.46 -30.63 5.61
N GLY A 497 -26.40 -30.32 6.91
CA GLY A 497 -26.28 -28.94 7.42
C GLY A 497 -24.99 -28.20 7.02
N LEU A 498 -23.91 -28.93 6.70
CA LEU A 498 -22.62 -28.34 6.30
C LEU A 498 -22.53 -27.98 4.81
N MET A 499 -23.34 -28.61 3.95
CA MET A 499 -23.29 -28.40 2.50
C MET A 499 -23.57 -26.94 2.08
N PRO A 500 -24.53 -26.22 2.68
CA PRO A 500 -24.74 -24.80 2.39
C PRO A 500 -23.53 -23.91 2.73
N VAL A 501 -22.78 -24.25 3.79
CA VAL A 501 -21.58 -23.49 4.20
C VAL A 501 -20.46 -23.67 3.18
N MET A 502 -20.18 -24.92 2.78
CA MET A 502 -19.17 -25.22 1.77
C MET A 502 -19.54 -24.64 0.40
N SER A 503 -20.82 -24.70 0.02
CA SER A 503 -21.30 -24.14 -1.25
C SER A 503 -21.10 -22.64 -1.31
N PHE A 504 -21.45 -21.96 -0.22
CA PHE A 504 -21.32 -20.52 -0.12
C PHE A 504 -19.85 -20.07 -0.07
N GLN A 505 -18.97 -20.86 0.56
CA GLN A 505 -17.53 -20.66 0.54
C GLN A 505 -16.97 -20.76 -0.89
N LEU A 506 -17.31 -21.83 -1.62
CA LEU A 506 -16.88 -22.03 -3.01
C LEU A 506 -17.38 -20.90 -3.93
N LEU A 507 -18.65 -20.50 -3.77
CA LEU A 507 -19.24 -19.40 -4.52
C LEU A 507 -18.48 -18.08 -4.28
N THR A 508 -18.20 -17.77 -3.01
CA THR A 508 -17.44 -16.56 -2.63
C THR A 508 -16.09 -16.50 -3.34
N TYR A 509 -15.31 -17.59 -3.32
CA TYR A 509 -13.99 -17.60 -3.96
C TYR A 509 -14.04 -17.67 -5.48
N SER A 510 -15.08 -18.28 -6.05
CA SER A 510 -15.32 -18.24 -7.49
C SER A 510 -15.57 -16.82 -7.97
N PHE A 511 -16.35 -16.03 -7.22
CA PHE A 511 -16.51 -14.60 -7.49
C PHE A 511 -15.20 -13.82 -7.31
N CYS A 512 -14.43 -14.08 -6.25
CA CYS A 512 -13.11 -13.47 -6.07
C CYS A 512 -12.20 -13.74 -7.28
N PHE A 513 -12.15 -14.99 -7.76
CA PHE A 513 -11.38 -15.38 -8.92
C PHE A 513 -11.88 -14.70 -10.21
N PHE A 514 -13.20 -14.68 -10.43
CA PHE A 514 -13.80 -13.99 -11.56
C PHE A 514 -13.39 -12.51 -11.65
N PHE A 515 -13.52 -11.76 -10.55
CA PHE A 515 -13.10 -10.36 -10.52
C PHE A 515 -11.58 -10.19 -10.62
N ALA A 516 -10.78 -11.09 -10.04
CA ALA A 516 -9.33 -11.07 -10.20
C ALA A 516 -8.91 -11.24 -11.68
N VAL A 517 -9.66 -12.04 -12.45
CA VAL A 517 -9.44 -12.25 -13.89
C VAL A 517 -9.78 -10.98 -14.65
N LEU A 518 -10.97 -10.43 -14.42
CA LEU A 518 -11.42 -9.19 -15.06
C LEU A 518 -10.50 -8.00 -14.77
N GLY A 519 -10.01 -7.89 -13.52
CA GLY A 519 -9.26 -6.73 -13.07
C GLY A 519 -10.09 -5.45 -13.05
N ILE A 520 -9.43 -4.31 -12.88
CA ILE A 520 -10.11 -3.01 -12.76
C ILE A 520 -10.86 -2.68 -14.06
N ARG A 521 -10.16 -2.75 -15.19
CA ARG A 521 -10.72 -2.40 -16.52
C ARG A 521 -11.81 -3.36 -16.96
N GLY A 522 -11.62 -4.67 -16.78
CA GLY A 522 -12.63 -5.67 -17.13
C GLY A 522 -13.89 -5.52 -16.29
N THR A 523 -13.75 -5.25 -14.99
CA THR A 523 -14.90 -4.99 -14.11
C THR A 523 -15.65 -3.73 -14.53
N ALA A 524 -14.93 -2.65 -14.91
CA ALA A 524 -15.55 -1.44 -15.43
C ALA A 524 -16.33 -1.67 -16.74
N SER A 525 -15.91 -2.64 -17.55
CA SER A 525 -16.51 -2.97 -18.86
C SER A 525 -17.76 -3.85 -18.79
N LEU A 526 -18.12 -4.37 -17.61
CA LEU A 526 -19.32 -5.19 -17.45
C LEU A 526 -20.59 -4.39 -17.77
N PRO A 527 -21.46 -4.86 -18.69
CA PRO A 527 -22.63 -4.12 -19.13
C PRO A 527 -23.63 -3.92 -17.97
N GLY A 528 -24.18 -2.71 -17.86
CA GLY A 528 -25.22 -2.35 -16.90
C GLY A 528 -24.76 -2.15 -15.45
N CYS A 529 -23.79 -2.92 -14.95
CA CYS A 529 -23.43 -2.91 -13.52
C CYS A 529 -21.94 -2.66 -13.22
N GLY A 530 -21.04 -2.62 -14.21
CA GLY A 530 -19.59 -2.57 -13.98
C GLY A 530 -19.12 -1.43 -13.09
N LEU A 531 -19.55 -0.19 -13.37
CA LEU A 531 -19.21 0.98 -12.54
C LEU A 531 -19.85 0.94 -11.15
N CYS A 532 -21.05 0.36 -11.02
CA CYS A 532 -21.71 0.20 -9.72
C CYS A 532 -20.94 -0.80 -8.84
N LEU A 533 -20.54 -1.94 -9.42
CA LEU A 533 -19.70 -2.94 -8.75
C LEU A 533 -18.36 -2.36 -8.34
N LEU A 534 -17.70 -1.60 -9.21
CA LEU A 534 -16.45 -0.91 -8.86
C LEU A 534 -16.63 0.07 -7.71
N ARG A 535 -17.71 0.88 -7.71
CA ARG A 535 -18.01 1.77 -6.58
C ARG A 535 -18.20 0.99 -5.28
N MET A 536 -18.88 -0.15 -5.30
CA MET A 536 -19.05 -0.99 -4.11
C MET A 536 -17.73 -1.60 -3.62
N ILE A 537 -16.89 -2.07 -4.54
CA ILE A 537 -15.62 -2.74 -4.22
C ILE A 537 -14.58 -1.73 -3.74
N MET A 538 -14.41 -0.60 -4.45
CA MET A 538 -13.41 0.43 -4.17
C MET A 538 -13.79 1.32 -2.99
N ALA A 539 -15.08 1.54 -2.73
CA ALA A 539 -15.46 2.42 -1.64
C ALA A 539 -15.00 1.88 -0.29
N ARG A 540 -14.34 2.75 0.45
CA ARG A 540 -13.94 2.49 1.83
C ARG A 540 -15.15 2.67 2.74
N SER A 541 -15.37 1.74 3.67
CA SER A 541 -16.50 1.72 4.62
C SER A 541 -17.91 1.56 4.00
N PHE A 542 -18.91 1.37 4.85
CA PHE A 542 -20.33 1.32 4.47
C PHE A 542 -20.91 2.67 3.97
N ARG A 543 -20.13 3.76 4.01
CA ARG A 543 -20.58 5.10 3.55
C ARG A 543 -20.99 5.13 2.09
N ALA A 544 -20.46 4.22 1.27
CA ALA A 544 -20.82 4.08 -0.14
C ALA A 544 -22.35 3.97 -0.35
N CYS A 545 -23.03 3.22 0.54
CA CYS A 545 -24.47 3.01 0.44
C CYS A 545 -25.27 4.31 0.65
N CYS A 546 -24.74 5.27 1.41
CA CYS A 546 -25.44 6.53 1.68
C CYS A 546 -25.31 7.54 0.52
N HIS A 547 -24.19 7.56 -0.20
CA HIS A 547 -23.96 8.55 -1.27
C HIS A 547 -24.60 8.20 -2.63
N VAL A 548 -24.89 6.93 -2.90
CA VAL A 548 -25.52 6.51 -4.17
C VAL A 548 -26.89 7.18 -4.39
N ARG A 549 -27.56 7.61 -3.30
CA ARG A 549 -28.91 8.20 -3.38
C ARG A 549 -28.98 9.63 -3.91
N HIS A 550 -27.88 10.40 -3.91
CA HIS A 550 -27.90 11.79 -4.40
C HIS A 550 -27.29 11.99 -5.79
N GLY A 551 -26.50 11.04 -6.29
CA GLY A 551 -25.81 11.18 -7.59
C GLY A 551 -26.66 10.89 -8.84
N MET A 552 -27.85 10.29 -8.71
CA MET A 552 -28.71 10.00 -9.88
C MET A 552 -29.59 11.17 -10.33
N SER A 553 -29.54 12.32 -9.64
CA SER A 553 -30.39 13.49 -9.96
C SER A 553 -29.69 14.60 -10.75
N CYS A 554 -28.39 14.50 -11.07
CA CYS A 554 -27.60 15.62 -11.62
C CYS A 554 -27.26 15.46 -13.12
N GLY A 555 -28.13 14.83 -13.90
CA GLY A 555 -27.87 14.48 -15.31
C GLY A 555 -28.47 15.39 -16.37
N SER A 556 -29.08 16.54 -16.02
CA SER A 556 -29.90 17.28 -17.01
C SER A 556 -29.99 18.80 -16.85
N ALA A 557 -28.99 19.50 -16.30
CA ALA A 557 -29.14 20.95 -16.04
C ALA A 557 -27.99 21.88 -16.48
N GLU A 558 -26.92 21.43 -17.16
CA GLU A 558 -25.82 22.33 -17.59
C GLU A 558 -25.56 22.29 -19.10
N SER A 559 -26.59 22.58 -19.89
CA SER A 559 -26.41 22.90 -21.33
C SER A 559 -27.14 24.16 -21.79
N GLU A 560 -27.59 25.03 -20.87
CA GLU A 560 -28.19 26.32 -21.23
C GLU A 560 -27.51 27.47 -20.49
N SER A 561 -27.21 28.52 -21.26
CA SER A 561 -26.66 29.83 -20.88
C SER A 561 -25.15 29.90 -20.60
N ASP A 562 -24.38 30.10 -21.67
CA ASP A 562 -23.28 31.07 -21.69
C ASP A 562 -23.10 31.58 -23.13
N SER A 563 -24.11 32.34 -23.55
CA SER A 563 -24.04 33.25 -24.70
C SER A 563 -24.10 34.68 -24.15
N GLU A 564 -23.09 35.11 -23.40
CA GLU A 564 -22.91 36.52 -23.08
C GLU A 564 -21.96 37.17 -24.08
N SER A 565 -22.59 38.05 -24.85
CA SER A 565 -22.04 38.98 -25.82
C SER A 565 -20.95 39.87 -25.24
N TRP A 566 -19.76 39.81 -25.82
CA TRP A 566 -18.77 40.88 -25.71
C TRP A 566 -19.19 42.04 -26.60
N SER A 567 -19.99 42.96 -26.05
CA SER A 567 -20.19 44.28 -26.64
C SER A 567 -19.00 45.18 -26.27
N SER A 568 -18.26 45.55 -27.30
CA SER A 568 -17.29 46.64 -27.36
C SER A 568 -17.81 47.96 -26.82
N SER A 569 -17.01 48.64 -26.00
CA SER A 569 -17.09 50.09 -25.81
C SER A 569 -15.69 50.70 -25.81
N SER A 570 -15.49 51.46 -26.88
CA SER A 570 -14.54 52.56 -27.11
C SER A 570 -14.65 53.68 -26.09
#